data_AF-A0A137Q7N1-F1
#
_entry.id   AF-A0A137Q7N1-F1
#
_cell.length_a   1.000
_cell.length_b   1.000
_cell.length_c   1.000
_cell.angle_alpha   90.00
_cell.angle_beta   90.00
_cell.angle_gamma   90.00
#
_symmetry.space_group_name_H-M   'P 1'
#
loop_
_entity.id
_entity.type
_entity.pdbx_description
1 polymer ?
#
loop_
_entity_poly.entity_id
_entity_poly.type
_entity_poly.pdbx_seq_one_letter_code
_entity_poly.pdbx_strand_id
1 'polypeptide(L)'
;MLPKLSFEIPPIRFGLYAVLTIFSFILFCLTAARIGYTTNLPHGDPLNGGVNFYEPYAAELLFTGLITVLWCIFVLFAMLKRLEFRFIATFLGEIVVLAILWLFWIVGAGVASASWIGLEGCQLFEACRLLSALLGFAWLSWIVLTALLIVTVLFSLANNALQQPLHGRWDPRISTYSSARTSRAF
;
A
#
# COMPACT_ATOMS: atom_id res chain seq x y z
N MET A 1 -26.88 2.69 -20.56
CA MET A 1 -27.13 1.46 -19.79
C MET A 1 -25.80 0.73 -19.70
N LEU A 2 -24.98 1.03 -18.69
CA LEU A 2 -23.68 0.38 -18.53
C LEU A 2 -23.94 -1.10 -18.18
N PRO A 3 -23.28 -2.05 -18.87
CA PRO A 3 -23.45 -3.47 -18.55
C PRO A 3 -23.15 -3.65 -17.06
N LYS A 4 -24.04 -4.37 -16.35
CA LYS A 4 -23.76 -4.83 -14.99
C LYS A 4 -22.47 -5.62 -15.07
N LEU A 5 -21.37 -5.01 -14.64
CA LEU A 5 -20.06 -5.63 -14.55
C LEU A 5 -20.15 -6.66 -13.41
N SER A 6 -20.79 -7.80 -13.68
CA SER A 6 -20.85 -8.97 -12.80
C SER A 6 -19.54 -9.74 -12.81
N PHE A 7 -18.45 -9.06 -13.17
CA PHE A 7 -17.11 -9.52 -12.88
C PHE A 7 -17.01 -9.59 -11.36
N GLU A 8 -16.43 -10.65 -10.82
CA GLU A 8 -16.31 -10.82 -9.38
C GLU A 8 -15.29 -9.79 -8.82
N ILE A 9 -15.72 -8.54 -8.69
CA ILE A 9 -14.91 -7.43 -8.19
C ILE A 9 -14.41 -7.70 -6.76
N PRO A 10 -15.18 -8.35 -5.86
CA PRO A 10 -14.69 -8.69 -4.52
C PRO A 10 -13.43 -9.58 -4.49
N PRO A 11 -13.33 -10.73 -5.19
CA PRO A 11 -12.12 -11.55 -5.18
C PRO A 11 -10.92 -10.87 -5.88
N ILE A 12 -11.15 -10.04 -6.90
CA ILE A 12 -10.05 -9.29 -7.54
C ILE A 12 -9.45 -8.29 -6.57
N ARG A 13 -10.29 -7.53 -5.87
CA ARG A 13 -9.83 -6.59 -4.84
C ARG A 13 -9.07 -7.33 -3.73
N PHE A 14 -9.60 -8.46 -3.27
CA PHE A 14 -8.91 -9.31 -2.29
C PHE A 14 -7.53 -9.76 -2.78
N GLY A 15 -7.44 -10.24 -4.03
CA GLY A 15 -6.19 -10.64 -4.66
C GLY A 15 -5.19 -9.48 -4.79
N LEU A 16 -5.64 -8.30 -5.22
CA LEU A 16 -4.81 -7.10 -5.33
C LEU A 16 -4.26 -6.66 -3.96
N TYR A 17 -5.08 -6.68 -2.91
CA TYR A 17 -4.63 -6.39 -1.55
C TYR A 17 -3.61 -7.42 -1.04
N ALA A 18 -3.81 -8.70 -1.32
CA ALA A 18 -2.87 -9.75 -0.94
C ALA A 18 -1.52 -9.58 -1.64
N VAL A 19 -1.51 -9.34 -2.95
CA VAL A 19 -0.29 -9.08 -3.74
C VAL A 19 0.41 -7.81 -3.24
N LEU A 20 -0.33 -6.73 -3.01
CA LEU A 20 0.22 -5.47 -2.49
C LEU A 20 0.86 -5.67 -1.10
N THR A 21 0.26 -6.49 -0.25
CA THR A 21 0.80 -6.83 1.07
C THR A 21 2.15 -7.54 0.93
N ILE A 22 2.25 -8.53 0.04
CA ILE A 22 3.49 -9.29 -0.17
C ILE A 22 4.59 -8.37 -0.72
N PHE A 23 4.31 -7.59 -1.77
CA PHE A 23 5.31 -6.69 -2.35
C PHE A 23 5.76 -5.61 -1.37
N SER A 24 4.82 -5.01 -0.63
CA SER A 24 5.14 -4.00 0.38
C SER A 24 5.94 -4.59 1.54
N PHE A 25 5.65 -5.83 1.95
CA PHE A 25 6.40 -6.52 3.01
C PHE A 25 7.83 -6.86 2.57
N ILE A 26 8.01 -7.36 1.35
CA ILE A 26 9.34 -7.61 0.78
C ILE A 26 10.14 -6.31 0.75
N LEU A 27 9.52 -5.22 0.27
CA LEU A 27 10.17 -3.92 0.21
C LEU A 27 10.52 -3.37 1.61
N PHE A 28 9.65 -3.53 2.60
CA PHE A 28 9.93 -3.19 4.00
C PHE A 28 11.16 -3.93 4.53
N CYS A 29 11.25 -5.25 4.30
CA CYS A 29 12.41 -6.04 4.73
C CYS A 29 13.71 -5.61 4.03
N LEU A 30 13.65 -5.38 2.72
CA LEU A 30 14.82 -4.95 1.93
C LEU A 30 15.29 -3.54 2.30
N THR A 31 14.38 -2.61 2.55
CA THR A 31 14.71 -1.23 2.97
C THR A 31 15.29 -1.20 4.37
N ALA A 32 14.76 -2.02 5.29
CA ALA A 32 15.32 -2.17 6.63
C ALA A 32 16.76 -2.74 6.58
N ALA A 33 17.00 -3.78 5.76
CA ALA A 33 18.33 -4.33 5.56
C ALA A 33 19.29 -3.29 4.96
N ARG A 34 18.83 -2.48 4.00
CA ARG A 34 19.62 -1.41 3.39
C ARG A 34 20.02 -0.33 4.40
N ILE A 35 19.10 0.11 5.24
CA ILE A 35 19.40 1.10 6.29
C ILE A 35 20.36 0.51 7.33
N GLY A 36 20.16 -0.76 7.72
CA GLY A 36 21.08 -1.45 8.63
C GLY A 36 22.51 -1.52 8.09
N TYR A 37 22.65 -1.80 6.80
CA TYR A 37 23.95 -1.83 6.11
C TYR A 37 24.57 -0.43 5.96
N THR A 38 23.82 0.58 5.55
CA THR A 38 24.35 1.95 5.35
C THR A 38 24.74 2.66 6.64
N THR A 39 24.13 2.28 7.76
CA THR A 39 24.49 2.77 9.09
C THR A 39 25.64 2.01 9.74
N ASN A 40 25.98 0.81 9.24
CA ASN A 40 27.05 -0.05 9.76
C ASN A 40 27.90 -0.62 8.61
N LEU A 41 28.61 0.26 7.88
CA LEU A 41 29.47 -0.18 6.79
C LEU A 41 30.64 -1.02 7.34
N PRO A 42 30.92 -2.19 6.73
CA PRO A 42 32.12 -2.94 7.02
C PRO A 42 33.38 -2.18 6.58
N HIS A 43 34.47 -2.36 7.32
CA HIS A 43 35.74 -1.69 7.02
C HIS A 43 36.28 -2.13 5.66
N GLY A 44 36.62 -1.15 4.80
CA GLY A 44 37.14 -1.40 3.45
C GLY A 44 36.08 -1.40 2.35
N ASP A 45 34.81 -1.12 2.66
CA ASP A 45 33.78 -0.93 1.66
C ASP A 45 34.01 0.39 0.87
N PRO A 46 34.06 0.35 -0.48
CA PRO A 46 34.22 1.57 -1.28
C PRO A 46 32.99 2.50 -1.23
N LEU A 47 31.84 2.02 -0.75
CA LEU A 47 30.61 2.81 -0.67
C LEU A 47 30.79 3.99 0.29
N ASN A 48 30.53 5.21 -0.19
CA ASN A 48 30.71 6.47 0.56
C ASN A 48 32.11 6.59 1.24
N GLY A 49 33.15 6.04 0.60
CA GLY A 49 34.51 6.04 1.16
C GLY A 49 34.63 5.28 2.49
N GLY A 50 33.74 4.31 2.76
CA GLY A 50 33.71 3.53 3.98
C GLY A 50 33.12 4.27 5.19
N VAL A 51 32.47 5.41 4.98
CA VAL A 51 31.86 6.21 6.05
C VAL A 51 30.36 5.90 6.13
N ASN A 52 29.89 5.59 7.33
CA ASN A 52 28.47 5.38 7.64
C ASN A 52 27.63 6.60 7.26
N PHE A 53 26.49 6.38 6.62
CA PHE A 53 25.57 7.44 6.23
C PHE A 53 24.11 6.98 6.33
N TYR A 54 23.20 7.94 6.47
CA TYR A 54 21.77 7.67 6.54
C TYR A 54 21.09 8.09 5.24
N GLU A 55 20.34 7.17 4.64
CA GLU A 55 19.60 7.40 3.40
C GLU A 55 18.12 7.76 3.71
N PRO A 56 17.74 9.05 3.66
CA PRO A 56 16.39 9.47 4.05
C PRO A 56 15.30 8.92 3.13
N TYR A 57 15.59 8.72 1.85
CA TYR A 57 14.66 8.13 0.87
C TYR A 57 14.41 6.64 1.13
N ALA A 58 15.41 5.89 1.62
CA ALA A 58 15.20 4.51 2.03
C ALA A 58 14.28 4.42 3.25
N ALA A 59 14.37 5.41 4.15
CA ALA A 59 13.52 5.48 5.35
C ALA A 59 12.07 5.86 5.03
N GLU A 60 11.85 6.75 4.06
CA GLU A 60 10.52 7.05 3.55
C GLU A 60 9.88 5.79 2.95
N LEU A 61 10.60 5.06 2.08
CA LEU A 61 10.09 3.82 1.49
C LEU A 61 9.81 2.73 2.53
N LEU A 62 10.62 2.65 3.59
CA LEU A 62 10.39 1.75 4.72
C LEU A 62 9.07 2.10 5.43
N PHE A 63 8.86 3.39 5.74
CA PHE A 63 7.65 3.88 6.39
C PHE A 63 6.40 3.63 5.52
N THR A 64 6.49 3.96 4.23
CA THR A 64 5.43 3.77 3.26
C THR A 64 5.09 2.29 3.08
N GLY A 65 6.09 1.41 3.02
CA GLY A 65 5.91 -0.04 3.00
C GLY A 65 5.21 -0.56 4.26
N LEU A 66 5.63 -0.11 5.45
CA LEU A 66 5.04 -0.51 6.73
C LEU A 66 3.57 -0.10 6.85
N ILE A 67 3.24 1.16 6.58
CA ILE A 67 1.85 1.63 6.64
C ILE A 67 1.00 0.92 5.60
N THR A 68 1.52 0.67 4.39
CA THR A 68 0.79 -0.08 3.36
C THR A 68 0.47 -1.49 3.83
N VAL A 69 1.43 -2.20 4.44
CA VAL A 69 1.19 -3.55 5.00
C VAL A 69 0.12 -3.50 6.08
N LEU A 70 0.21 -2.58 7.04
CA LEU A 70 -0.79 -2.44 8.11
C LEU A 70 -2.19 -2.15 7.56
N TRP A 71 -2.28 -1.26 6.58
CA TRP A 71 -3.54 -0.94 5.91
C TRP A 71 -4.13 -2.13 5.17
N CYS A 72 -3.32 -2.84 4.38
CA CYS A 72 -3.77 -4.02 3.65
C CYS A 72 -4.26 -5.13 4.59
N ILE A 73 -3.53 -5.39 5.69
CA ILE A 73 -3.96 -6.37 6.72
C ILE A 73 -5.30 -5.94 7.32
N PHE A 74 -5.46 -4.66 7.66
CA PHE A 74 -6.71 -4.12 8.19
C PHE A 74 -7.87 -4.34 7.20
N VAL A 75 -7.69 -4.01 5.93
CA VAL A 75 -8.72 -4.17 4.89
C VAL A 75 -9.05 -5.64 4.66
N LEU A 76 -8.05 -6.51 4.51
CA LEU A 76 -8.26 -7.96 4.34
C LEU A 76 -9.01 -8.54 5.55
N PHE A 77 -8.64 -8.14 6.77
CA PHE A 77 -9.34 -8.56 7.97
C PHE A 77 -10.78 -8.03 8.03
N ALA A 78 -11.01 -6.77 7.66
CA ALA A 78 -12.34 -6.18 7.58
C ALA A 78 -13.22 -6.90 6.54
N MET A 79 -12.66 -7.32 5.41
CA MET A 79 -13.36 -8.12 4.39
C MET A 79 -13.69 -9.54 4.90
N LEU A 80 -12.72 -10.22 5.55
CA LEU A 80 -12.91 -11.58 6.06
C LEU A 80 -13.90 -11.65 7.21
N LYS A 81 -13.82 -10.69 8.15
CA LYS A 81 -14.66 -10.64 9.36
C LYS A 81 -15.94 -9.83 9.17
N ARG A 82 -16.11 -9.16 8.02
CA ARG A 82 -17.25 -8.27 7.73
C ARG A 82 -17.45 -7.21 8.81
N LEU A 83 -16.38 -6.53 9.17
CA LEU A 83 -16.43 -5.49 10.20
C LEU A 83 -17.07 -4.21 9.65
N GLU A 84 -18.06 -3.70 10.35
CA GLU A 84 -18.76 -2.46 10.02
C GLU A 84 -18.26 -1.31 10.91
N PHE A 85 -17.16 -0.66 10.52
CA PHE A 85 -16.72 0.59 11.15
C PHE A 85 -17.27 1.80 10.41
N ARG A 86 -18.08 2.62 11.10
CA ARG A 86 -18.85 3.74 10.54
C ARG A 86 -18.04 4.79 9.76
N PHE A 87 -16.77 5.00 10.08
CA PHE A 87 -15.94 6.03 9.45
C PHE A 87 -14.81 5.48 8.60
N ILE A 88 -14.14 4.40 9.03
CA ILE A 88 -12.93 3.87 8.37
C ILE A 88 -13.26 2.71 7.41
N ALA A 89 -14.32 1.95 7.67
CA ALA A 89 -14.71 0.82 6.81
C ALA A 89 -15.75 1.23 5.75
N THR A 90 -15.62 2.43 5.19
CA THR A 90 -16.42 2.88 4.03
C THR A 90 -15.55 2.92 2.77
N PHE A 91 -16.17 2.77 1.60
CA PHE A 91 -15.47 2.92 0.31
C PHE A 91 -14.80 4.28 0.14
N LEU A 92 -15.41 5.35 0.64
CA LEU A 92 -14.79 6.68 0.62
C LEU A 92 -13.52 6.71 1.48
N GLY A 93 -13.58 6.17 2.70
CA GLY A 93 -12.41 6.07 3.58
C GLY A 93 -11.28 5.28 2.93
N GLU A 94 -11.61 4.19 2.26
CA GLU A 94 -10.66 3.39 1.49
C GLU A 94 -10.01 4.19 0.36
N ILE A 95 -10.80 4.89 -0.46
CA ILE A 95 -10.27 5.71 -1.56
C ILE A 95 -9.36 6.82 -1.04
N VAL A 96 -9.72 7.48 0.07
CA VAL A 96 -8.89 8.53 0.68
C VAL A 96 -7.55 7.96 1.16
N VAL A 97 -7.56 6.85 1.88
CA VAL A 97 -6.31 6.24 2.37
C VAL A 97 -5.45 5.73 1.21
N LEU A 98 -6.06 5.08 0.20
CA LEU A 98 -5.35 4.64 -1.00
C LEU A 98 -4.75 5.82 -1.78
N ALA A 99 -5.45 6.95 -1.89
CA ALA A 99 -4.93 8.14 -2.56
C ALA A 99 -3.73 8.75 -1.81
N ILE A 100 -3.77 8.77 -0.47
CA ILE A 100 -2.62 9.20 0.34
C ILE A 100 -1.44 8.25 0.11
N LEU A 101 -1.66 6.93 0.24
CA LEU A 101 -0.61 5.94 -0.01
C LEU A 101 -0.05 6.05 -1.44
N TRP A 102 -0.90 6.29 -2.43
CA TRP A 102 -0.49 6.50 -3.82
C TRP A 102 0.53 7.65 -3.95
N LEU A 103 0.30 8.75 -3.25
CA LEU A 103 1.22 9.90 -3.24
C LEU A 103 2.54 9.58 -2.56
N PHE A 104 2.52 8.87 -1.43
CA PHE A 104 3.75 8.41 -0.78
C PHE A 104 4.57 7.50 -1.71
N TRP A 105 3.91 6.52 -2.33
CA TRP A 105 4.59 5.58 -3.25
C TRP A 105 5.20 6.27 -4.47
N ILE A 106 4.51 7.21 -5.13
CA ILE A 106 5.05 7.89 -6.31
C ILE A 106 6.23 8.81 -5.96
N VAL A 107 6.15 9.54 -4.83
CA VAL A 107 7.22 10.42 -4.37
C VAL A 107 8.44 9.58 -3.97
N GLY A 108 8.24 8.54 -3.17
CA GLY A 108 9.30 7.63 -2.75
C GLY A 108 10.01 6.94 -3.91
N ALA A 109 9.25 6.33 -4.82
CA ALA A 109 9.79 5.65 -5.99
C ALA A 109 10.48 6.63 -6.96
N GLY A 110 9.93 7.83 -7.15
CA GLY A 110 10.48 8.85 -8.03
C GLY A 110 11.81 9.41 -7.50
N VAL A 111 11.87 9.79 -6.22
CA VAL A 111 13.09 10.32 -5.59
C VAL A 111 14.17 9.24 -5.53
N ALA A 112 13.81 7.99 -5.21
CA ALA A 112 14.75 6.87 -5.22
C ALA A 112 15.32 6.62 -6.63
N SER A 113 14.47 6.66 -7.67
CA SER A 113 14.89 6.51 -9.07
C SER A 113 15.84 7.62 -9.52
N ALA A 114 15.62 8.86 -9.08
CA ALA A 114 16.47 10.01 -9.40
C ALA A 114 17.80 10.02 -8.63
N SER A 115 17.83 9.43 -7.43
CA SER A 115 19.03 9.38 -6.58
C SER A 115 19.94 8.22 -6.95
N TRP A 116 19.36 7.09 -7.34
CA TRP A 116 20.08 5.89 -7.74
C TRP A 116 20.20 5.85 -9.26
N ILE A 117 21.08 6.67 -9.83
CA ILE A 117 21.31 6.68 -11.29
C ILE A 117 22.38 5.62 -11.65
N GLY A 118 22.23 4.96 -12.80
CA GLY A 118 23.30 4.14 -13.39
C GLY A 118 23.45 2.72 -12.83
N LEU A 119 22.37 2.12 -12.30
CA LEU A 119 22.42 0.75 -11.75
C LEU A 119 22.78 -0.33 -12.78
N GLU A 120 22.62 -0.06 -14.07
CA GLU A 120 22.87 -1.06 -15.12
C GLU A 120 24.35 -1.47 -15.20
N GLY A 121 25.28 -0.56 -14.91
CA GLY A 121 26.72 -0.83 -14.97
C GLY A 121 27.32 -1.47 -13.72
N CYS A 122 26.56 -1.59 -12.62
CA CYS A 122 27.07 -1.98 -11.30
C CYS A 122 26.48 -3.31 -10.78
N GLN A 123 25.79 -4.07 -11.64
CA GLN A 123 25.15 -5.35 -11.27
C GLN A 123 26.10 -6.44 -10.75
N LEU A 124 27.41 -6.27 -10.91
CA LEU A 124 28.42 -7.16 -10.33
C LEU A 124 28.43 -7.09 -8.79
N PHE A 125 28.07 -5.93 -8.22
CA PHE A 125 28.07 -5.72 -6.77
C PHE A 125 26.69 -6.03 -6.17
N GLU A 126 26.69 -6.74 -5.05
CA GLU A 126 25.46 -7.11 -4.34
C GLU A 126 24.62 -5.89 -3.95
N ALA A 127 25.28 -4.80 -3.53
CA ALA A 127 24.61 -3.55 -3.21
C ALA A 127 23.72 -3.06 -4.38
N CYS A 128 24.26 -3.00 -5.60
CA CYS A 128 23.51 -2.53 -6.75
C CYS A 128 22.31 -3.42 -7.10
N ARG A 129 22.48 -4.75 -7.02
CA ARG A 129 21.39 -5.71 -7.23
C ARG A 129 20.25 -5.50 -6.23
N LEU A 130 20.59 -5.19 -4.97
CA LEU A 130 19.62 -4.90 -3.92
C LEU A 130 18.86 -3.58 -4.19
N LEU A 131 19.54 -2.51 -4.64
CA LEU A 131 18.86 -1.27 -5.04
C LEU A 131 17.93 -1.49 -6.25
N SER A 132 18.37 -2.26 -7.25
CA SER A 132 17.53 -2.60 -8.41
C SER A 132 16.28 -3.37 -7.98
N ALA A 133 16.41 -4.34 -7.08
CA ALA A 133 15.28 -5.07 -6.52
C ALA A 133 14.32 -4.14 -5.75
N LEU A 134 14.85 -3.26 -4.90
CA LEU A 134 14.07 -2.26 -4.16
C LEU A 134 13.24 -1.39 -5.10
N LEU A 135 13.88 -0.86 -6.14
CA LEU A 135 13.22 0.01 -7.10
C LEU A 135 12.15 -0.74 -7.91
N GLY A 136 12.43 -1.97 -8.31
CA GLY A 136 11.47 -2.84 -8.98
C GLY A 136 10.23 -3.09 -8.13
N PHE A 137 10.40 -3.49 -6.87
CA PHE A 137 9.28 -3.70 -5.95
C PHE A 137 8.53 -2.40 -5.62
N ALA A 138 9.21 -1.25 -5.61
CA ALA A 138 8.56 0.04 -5.38
C ALA A 138 7.59 0.38 -6.51
N TRP A 139 8.05 0.29 -7.76
CA TRP A 139 7.21 0.53 -8.93
C TRP A 139 6.10 -0.51 -9.09
N LEU A 140 6.38 -1.80 -8.82
CA LEU A 140 5.36 -2.84 -8.84
C LEU A 140 4.27 -2.59 -7.78
N SER A 141 4.64 -2.20 -6.57
CA SER A 141 3.69 -1.86 -5.51
C SER A 141 2.83 -0.65 -5.91
N TRP A 142 3.43 0.39 -6.50
CA TRP A 142 2.70 1.53 -7.03
C TRP A 142 1.72 1.12 -8.13
N ILE A 143 2.12 0.29 -9.10
CA ILE A 143 1.23 -0.21 -10.17
C ILE A 143 0.04 -0.98 -9.57
N VAL A 144 0.29 -1.93 -8.66
CA VAL A 144 -0.79 -2.70 -8.02
C VAL A 144 -1.72 -1.77 -7.24
N LEU A 145 -1.19 -0.78 -6.53
CA LEU A 145 -1.97 0.21 -5.81
C LEU A 145 -2.81 1.07 -6.77
N THR A 146 -2.26 1.49 -7.92
CA THR A 146 -3.03 2.23 -8.94
C THR A 146 -4.20 1.41 -9.48
N ALA A 147 -3.98 0.12 -9.78
CA ALA A 147 -5.03 -0.78 -10.24
C ALA A 147 -6.12 -0.93 -9.17
N LEU A 148 -5.72 -1.08 -7.91
CA LEU A 148 -6.63 -1.20 -6.78
C LEU A 148 -7.48 0.07 -6.60
N LEU A 149 -6.85 1.25 -6.68
CA LEU A 149 -7.52 2.54 -6.59
C LEU A 149 -8.53 2.71 -7.73
N ILE A 150 -8.14 2.39 -8.97
CA ILE A 150 -9.03 2.46 -10.14
C ILE A 150 -10.23 1.54 -9.97
N VAL A 151 -10.01 0.26 -9.61
CA VAL A 151 -11.09 -0.72 -9.41
C VAL A 151 -12.05 -0.25 -8.31
N THR A 152 -11.53 0.29 -7.21
CA THR A 152 -12.33 0.76 -6.07
C THR A 152 -13.15 2.00 -6.44
N VAL A 153 -12.55 2.96 -7.15
CA VAL A 153 -13.25 4.15 -7.65
C VAL A 153 -14.35 3.77 -8.63
N LEU A 154 -14.05 2.96 -9.65
CA LEU A 154 -15.03 2.51 -10.64
C LEU A 154 -16.21 1.77 -9.99
N PHE A 155 -15.92 0.86 -9.04
CA PHE A 155 -16.97 0.15 -8.30
C PHE A 155 -17.84 1.11 -7.48
N SER A 156 -17.23 2.07 -6.79
CA SER A 156 -17.94 3.02 -5.94
C SER A 156 -18.86 3.94 -6.75
N LEU A 157 -18.40 4.41 -7.92
CA LEU A 157 -19.17 5.30 -8.80
C LEU A 157 -20.30 4.54 -9.52
N ALA A 158 -20.03 3.34 -10.04
CA ALA A 158 -21.02 2.54 -10.75
C ALA A 158 -22.21 2.13 -9.85
N ASN A 159 -21.97 1.97 -8.55
CA ASN A 159 -22.97 1.53 -7.58
C ASN A 159 -23.45 2.64 -6.63
N ASN A 160 -23.01 3.89 -6.79
CA ASN A 160 -23.23 4.97 -5.81
C ASN A 160 -22.95 4.55 -4.37
N ALA A 161 -21.86 3.80 -4.18
CA ALA A 161 -21.55 3.04 -2.97
C ALA A 161 -20.54 3.74 -2.03
N LEU A 162 -20.32 5.05 -2.17
CA LEU A 162 -19.25 5.76 -1.47
C LEU A 162 -19.33 5.66 0.07
N GLN A 163 -20.53 5.74 0.64
CA GLN A 163 -20.74 5.69 2.10
C GLN A 163 -21.06 4.29 2.64
N GLN A 164 -20.90 3.28 1.79
CA GLN A 164 -21.36 1.93 2.07
C GLN A 164 -20.22 1.09 2.63
N PRO A 165 -20.53 0.01 3.37
CA PRO A 165 -19.51 -0.75 4.07
C PRO A 165 -18.57 -1.50 3.11
N LEU A 166 -17.29 -1.57 3.50
CA LEU A 166 -16.16 -2.05 2.70
C LEU A 166 -16.30 -3.49 2.17
N HIS A 167 -17.01 -4.35 2.91
CA HIS A 167 -17.09 -5.79 2.63
C HIS A 167 -17.95 -6.14 1.40
N GLY A 168 -18.67 -5.18 0.80
CA GLY A 168 -19.37 -5.33 -0.49
C GLY A 168 -20.58 -6.27 -0.50
N ARG A 169 -20.79 -7.09 0.54
CA ARG A 169 -21.96 -7.96 0.71
C ARG A 169 -23.09 -7.21 1.42
N TRP A 170 -24.00 -6.63 0.65
CA TRP A 170 -25.21 -5.98 1.18
C TRP A 170 -26.25 -7.01 1.57
N ASP A 171 -26.66 -7.00 2.84
CA ASP A 171 -27.94 -7.55 3.26
C ASP A 171 -28.84 -6.37 3.66
N PRO A 172 -29.83 -5.98 2.83
CA PRO A 172 -30.71 -4.85 3.12
C PRO A 172 -31.53 -5.03 4.40
N ARG A 173 -31.54 -6.22 5.02
CA ARG A 173 -32.21 -6.47 6.30
C ARG A 173 -31.32 -6.26 7.53
N ILE A 174 -29.99 -6.14 7.36
CA ILE A 174 -29.02 -6.10 8.49
C ILE A 174 -28.17 -4.83 8.46
N SER A 175 -27.84 -4.29 7.28
CA SER A 175 -26.90 -3.17 7.13
C SER A 175 -27.53 -1.79 7.39
N THR A 176 -28.29 -1.64 8.46
CA THR A 176 -28.67 -0.31 8.96
C THR A 176 -27.62 0.08 9.96
N TYR A 177 -26.82 1.12 9.68
CA TYR A 177 -25.94 1.70 10.69
C TYR A 177 -26.80 1.98 11.92
N SER A 178 -26.58 1.22 12.99
CA SER A 178 -27.21 1.50 14.29
C SER A 178 -26.79 2.91 14.66
N SER A 179 -27.72 3.83 14.43
CA SER A 179 -27.65 5.15 15.00
C SER A 179 -27.77 4.90 16.48
N ALA A 180 -26.65 4.94 17.20
CA ALA A 180 -26.65 5.06 18.65
C ALA A 180 -27.47 6.31 18.98
N ARG A 181 -28.78 6.12 19.10
CA ARG A 181 -29.73 7.09 19.59
C ARG A 181 -29.37 7.18 21.06
N THR A 182 -28.60 8.20 21.41
CA THR A 182 -28.44 8.66 22.78
C THR A 182 -29.83 8.98 23.32
N SER A 183 -30.49 7.97 23.89
CA SER A 183 -31.64 8.16 24.75
C SER A 183 -31.12 8.81 26.01
N ARG A 184 -31.11 10.15 26.04
CA ARG A 184 -31.24 10.88 27.31
C ARG A 184 -32.60 10.47 27.87
N ALA A 185 -32.58 9.51 28.78
CA ALA A 185 -33.64 9.36 29.77
C ALA A 185 -33.39 10.41 30.86
N PHE A 186 -34.51 10.95 31.35
CA PHE A 186 -34.68 12.02 32.32
C PHE A 186 -33.70 12.02 33.50
#